data_AF-A0A4Y7SYE9-F1
#
_entry.id   AF-A0A4Y7SYE9-F1
#
_cell.length_a   1.000
_cell.length_b   1.000
_cell.length_c   1.000
_cell.angle_alpha   90.00
_cell.angle_beta   90.00
_cell.angle_gamma   90.00
#
_symmetry.space_group_name_H-M   'P 1'
#
loop_
_entity.id
_entity.type
_entity.pdbx_description
1 polymer ?
#
loop_
_entity_poly.entity_id
_entity_poly.type
_entity_poly.pdbx_seq_one_letter_code
_entity_poly.pdbx_strand_id
1 'polypeptide(L)'
;MTSTSTEALESLSEEIKCYNLPYGALGFASHVLTYYTILCLWFGRKPLWPFSRVSYSWFDLALGGIGLLISTLLSIVTIVRCKNAWELLVIGVWKMSMSLLNGITAIHVAVMVILEKRRVKRERREASDDSGVQVEKSAVPAGDEPGSGAPDRDTAKKEDEAPIKVVLNPMRWVSWWVVLYIPGMFAGVAGLMALVVKDRRRHAGVLKLTAGFYVVVGQANAGDRSTARRLVFGGLVWVVGTFSILAVFYSDWALGMLTDNIPGLPSGDASALYWTYWISKRLPMFSL
;
A
#
# COMPACT_ATOMS: atom_id res chain seq x y z
N MET A 1 -38.27 27.60 6.02
CA MET A 1 -37.24 26.68 6.54
C MET A 1 -36.35 26.07 5.45
N THR A 2 -36.57 26.38 4.16
CA THR A 2 -35.77 25.86 3.03
C THR A 2 -34.49 26.66 2.72
N SER A 3 -34.37 27.92 3.17
CA SER A 3 -33.19 28.74 2.88
C SER A 3 -31.93 28.27 3.63
N THR A 4 -32.06 27.93 4.93
CA THR A 4 -30.93 27.50 5.77
C THR A 4 -30.31 26.17 5.33
N SER A 5 -31.08 25.30 4.65
CA SER A 5 -30.56 24.05 4.10
C SER A 5 -29.64 24.29 2.90
N THR A 6 -29.98 25.23 2.02
CA THR A 6 -29.22 25.49 0.79
C THR A 6 -27.87 26.13 1.12
N GLU A 7 -27.85 27.11 2.03
CA GLU A 7 -26.61 27.84 2.41
C GLU A 7 -25.51 26.91 2.95
N ALA A 8 -25.84 25.98 3.86
CA ALA A 8 -24.79 25.09 4.37
C ALA A 8 -24.38 23.98 3.38
N LEU A 9 -25.21 23.70 2.34
CA LEU A 9 -24.82 22.76 1.28
C LEU A 9 -23.84 23.44 0.33
N GLU A 10 -24.09 24.70 -0.01
CA GLU A 10 -23.14 25.53 -0.75
C GLU A 10 -21.84 25.69 0.03
N SER A 11 -21.90 25.90 1.35
CA SER A 11 -20.71 25.93 2.22
C SER A 11 -19.91 24.62 2.21
N LEU A 12 -20.56 23.46 2.30
CA LEU A 12 -19.86 22.16 2.27
C LEU A 12 -19.30 21.86 0.86
N SER A 13 -20.07 22.19 -0.19
CA SER A 13 -19.62 22.07 -1.58
C SER A 13 -18.45 23.00 -1.88
N GLU A 14 -18.36 24.16 -1.22
CA GLU A 14 -17.23 25.06 -1.33
C GLU A 14 -16.03 24.56 -0.52
N GLU A 15 -16.25 24.06 0.71
CA GLU A 15 -15.21 23.44 1.54
C GLU A 15 -14.60 22.20 0.84
N ILE A 16 -15.40 21.34 0.20
CA ILE A 16 -14.91 20.12 -0.44
C ILE A 16 -14.05 20.40 -1.69
N LYS A 17 -14.16 21.57 -2.32
CA LYS A 17 -13.34 21.93 -3.50
C LYS A 17 -11.85 21.99 -3.18
N CYS A 18 -11.46 22.19 -1.91
CA CYS A 18 -10.06 22.11 -1.51
C CYS A 18 -9.52 20.66 -1.50
N TYR A 19 -10.43 19.68 -1.36
CA TYR A 19 -10.12 18.28 -1.08
C TYR A 19 -9.97 17.47 -2.38
N ASN A 20 -8.71 17.26 -2.82
CA ASN A 20 -8.40 16.64 -4.12
C ASN A 20 -8.14 15.13 -4.05
N LEU A 21 -8.38 14.49 -2.90
CA LEU A 21 -8.11 13.07 -2.71
C LEU A 21 -9.32 12.22 -3.12
N PRO A 22 -9.11 11.01 -3.67
CA PRO A 22 -10.20 10.13 -4.06
C PRO A 22 -11.05 9.72 -2.85
N TYR A 23 -12.36 9.78 -3.03
CA TYR A 23 -13.41 9.32 -2.11
C TYR A 23 -14.54 8.67 -2.93
N GLY A 24 -15.65 8.28 -2.30
CA GLY A 24 -16.76 7.60 -2.98
C GLY A 24 -16.36 6.24 -3.55
N ALA A 25 -17.00 5.83 -4.64
CA ALA A 25 -16.73 4.55 -5.29
C ALA A 25 -15.28 4.44 -5.79
N LEU A 26 -14.72 5.51 -6.36
CA LEU A 26 -13.32 5.53 -6.80
C LEU A 26 -12.34 5.47 -5.63
N GLY A 27 -12.63 6.14 -4.51
CA GLY A 27 -11.89 6.00 -3.25
C GLY A 27 -11.92 4.57 -2.73
N PHE A 28 -13.10 3.97 -2.69
CA PHE A 28 -13.29 2.60 -2.23
C PHE A 28 -12.50 1.60 -3.09
N ALA A 29 -12.65 1.65 -4.41
CA ALA A 29 -11.91 0.81 -5.35
C ALA A 29 -10.39 1.01 -5.18
N SER A 30 -9.97 2.27 -4.98
CA SER A 30 -8.60 2.64 -4.69
C SER A 30 -8.07 1.96 -3.41
N HIS A 31 -8.84 1.91 -2.33
CA HIS A 31 -8.42 1.24 -1.10
C HIS A 31 -8.41 -0.28 -1.23
N VAL A 32 -9.41 -0.88 -1.87
CA VAL A 32 -9.44 -2.32 -2.18
C VAL A 32 -8.19 -2.75 -2.94
N LEU A 33 -7.86 -2.02 -4.02
CA LEU A 33 -6.67 -2.29 -4.82
C LEU A 33 -5.38 -2.14 -4.00
N THR A 34 -5.33 -1.16 -3.08
CA THR A 34 -4.15 -0.97 -2.22
C THR A 34 -3.97 -2.14 -1.26
N TYR A 35 -5.03 -2.59 -0.58
CA TYR A 35 -4.95 -3.76 0.30
C TYR A 35 -4.57 -5.02 -0.47
N TYR A 36 -5.14 -5.20 -1.67
CA TYR A 36 -4.77 -6.28 -2.56
C TYR A 36 -3.27 -6.25 -2.92
N THR A 37 -2.71 -5.10 -3.26
CA THR A 37 -1.26 -4.97 -3.53
C THR A 37 -0.42 -5.32 -2.31
N ILE A 38 -0.77 -4.83 -1.13
CA ILE A 38 -0.06 -5.15 0.11
C ILE A 38 -0.06 -6.67 0.35
N LEU A 39 -1.22 -7.33 0.19
CA LEU A 39 -1.32 -8.78 0.32
C LEU A 39 -0.46 -9.51 -0.72
N CYS A 40 -0.52 -9.13 -2.00
CA CYS A 40 0.32 -9.73 -3.04
C CYS A 40 1.82 -9.59 -2.73
N LEU A 41 2.26 -8.41 -2.29
CA LEU A 41 3.65 -8.15 -1.92
C LEU A 41 4.08 -8.96 -0.69
N TRP A 42 3.20 -9.12 0.31
CA TRP A 42 3.47 -10.00 1.46
C TRP A 42 3.64 -11.46 1.07
N PHE A 43 2.95 -11.92 0.02
CA PHE A 43 3.13 -13.26 -0.56
C PHE A 43 4.24 -13.33 -1.63
N GLY A 44 4.97 -12.24 -1.88
CA GLY A 44 6.03 -12.18 -2.90
C GLY A 44 5.52 -12.40 -4.33
N ARG A 45 4.27 -12.05 -4.62
CA ARG A 45 3.63 -12.19 -5.93
C ARG A 45 3.35 -10.82 -6.56
N LYS A 46 3.39 -10.76 -7.88
CA LYS A 46 2.99 -9.56 -8.62
C LYS A 46 1.48 -9.33 -8.45
N PRO A 47 1.04 -8.07 -8.24
CA PRO A 47 -0.39 -7.77 -8.11
C PRO A 47 -1.12 -7.82 -9.46
N LEU A 48 -0.43 -7.53 -10.56
CA LEU A 48 -0.98 -7.64 -11.90
C LEU A 48 -0.95 -9.10 -12.37
N TRP A 49 -2.05 -9.52 -12.99
CA TRP A 49 -2.14 -10.82 -13.65
C TRP A 49 -1.27 -10.81 -14.93
N PRO A 50 -0.48 -11.86 -15.23
CA PRO A 50 -0.40 -13.17 -14.57
C PRO A 50 0.45 -13.17 -13.28
N PHE A 51 -0.04 -13.90 -12.26
CA PHE A 51 0.55 -14.04 -10.92
C PHE A 51 1.91 -14.75 -10.91
N SER A 52 2.93 -14.04 -11.38
CA SER A 52 4.32 -14.49 -11.35
C SER A 52 5.02 -14.04 -10.06
N ARG A 53 6.15 -14.67 -9.75
CA ARG A 53 7.02 -14.22 -8.65
C ARG A 53 7.61 -12.86 -9.02
N VAL A 54 7.69 -11.96 -8.04
CA VAL A 54 8.24 -10.61 -8.25
C VAL A 54 9.71 -10.74 -8.61
N SER A 55 10.09 -10.20 -9.78
CA SER A 55 11.48 -10.19 -10.23
C SER A 55 12.09 -8.86 -9.85
N TYR A 56 12.34 -8.65 -8.56
CA TYR A 56 12.76 -7.35 -8.03
C TYR A 56 13.88 -6.72 -8.85
N SER A 57 13.49 -5.67 -9.57
CA SER A 57 14.37 -4.84 -10.37
C SER A 57 14.59 -3.52 -9.66
N TRP A 58 15.72 -2.85 -9.95
CA TRP A 58 15.92 -1.47 -9.51
C TRP A 58 14.81 -0.54 -10.05
N PHE A 59 14.20 -0.92 -11.18
CA PHE A 59 13.01 -0.26 -11.73
C PHE A 59 11.82 -0.27 -10.77
N ASP A 60 11.57 -1.37 -10.06
CA ASP A 60 10.46 -1.48 -9.09
C ASP A 60 10.64 -0.53 -7.92
N LEU A 61 11.89 -0.44 -7.44
CA LEU A 61 12.27 0.48 -6.38
C LEU A 61 12.08 1.94 -6.82
N ALA A 62 12.47 2.27 -8.05
CA ALA A 62 12.26 3.60 -8.62
C ALA A 62 10.77 3.93 -8.77
N LEU A 63 9.94 3.03 -9.30
CA LEU A 63 8.49 3.22 -9.41
C LEU A 63 7.83 3.42 -8.04
N GLY A 64 8.21 2.60 -7.04
CA GLY A 64 7.74 2.74 -5.67
C GLY A 64 8.13 4.09 -5.05
N GLY A 65 9.39 4.51 -5.23
CA GLY A 65 9.90 5.79 -4.76
C GLY A 65 9.21 6.99 -5.40
N ILE A 66 9.06 6.99 -6.73
CA ILE A 66 8.40 8.07 -7.49
C ILE A 66 6.92 8.16 -7.10
N GLY A 67 6.21 7.03 -7.03
CA GLY A 67 4.81 7.01 -6.62
C GLY A 67 4.59 7.52 -5.18
N LEU A 68 5.48 7.13 -4.26
CA LEU A 68 5.47 7.63 -2.89
C LEU A 68 5.71 9.14 -2.84
N LEU A 69 6.71 9.64 -3.57
CA LEU A 69 7.03 11.07 -3.62
C LEU A 69 5.87 11.91 -4.17
N ILE A 70 5.35 11.55 -5.34
CA ILE A 70 4.25 12.29 -5.99
C ILE A 70 3.00 12.27 -5.11
N SER A 71 2.60 11.11 -4.59
CA SER A 71 1.40 11.00 -3.74
C SER A 71 1.54 11.80 -2.43
N THR A 72 2.75 11.85 -1.86
CA THR A 72 3.03 12.66 -0.66
C THR A 72 2.93 14.15 -0.95
N LEU A 73 3.56 14.63 -2.04
CA LEU A 73 3.50 16.05 -2.43
C LEU A 73 2.05 16.51 -2.69
N LEU A 74 1.26 15.72 -3.41
CA LEU A 74 -0.15 16.03 -3.68
C LEU A 74 -1.02 15.99 -2.41
N SER A 75 -0.70 15.10 -1.46
CA SER A 75 -1.35 15.08 -0.14
C SER A 75 -1.03 16.34 0.65
N ILE A 76 0.23 16.79 0.65
CA ILE A 76 0.65 18.05 1.30
C ILE A 76 -0.08 19.24 0.70
N VAL A 77 -0.16 19.33 -0.64
CA VAL A 77 -0.91 20.40 -1.32
C VAL A 77 -2.38 20.39 -0.88
N THR A 78 -2.99 19.22 -0.76
CA THR A 78 -4.38 19.10 -0.28
C THR A 78 -4.52 19.58 1.16
N ILE A 79 -3.61 19.18 2.06
CA ILE A 79 -3.60 19.60 3.47
C ILE A 79 -3.46 21.13 3.58
N VAL A 80 -2.56 21.73 2.80
CA VAL A 80 -2.34 23.19 2.80
C VAL A 80 -3.58 23.92 2.28
N ARG A 81 -4.23 23.41 1.23
CA ARG A 81 -5.48 23.99 0.70
C ARG A 81 -6.64 23.89 1.67
N CYS A 82 -6.74 22.79 2.41
CA CYS A 82 -7.83 22.55 3.37
C CYS A 82 -7.52 22.99 4.80
N LYS A 83 -6.53 23.88 5.02
CA LYS A 83 -6.09 24.30 6.35
C LYS A 83 -7.18 24.93 7.24
N ASN A 84 -8.24 25.48 6.63
CA ASN A 84 -9.35 26.13 7.34
C ASN A 84 -10.46 25.15 7.72
N ALA A 85 -10.47 23.93 7.16
CA ALA A 85 -11.46 22.89 7.43
C ALA A 85 -10.77 21.74 8.17
N TRP A 86 -10.69 21.86 9.51
CA TRP A 86 -9.92 20.93 10.33
C TRP A 86 -10.40 19.47 10.17
N GLU A 87 -11.69 19.26 9.90
CA GLU A 87 -12.27 17.93 9.68
C GLU A 87 -11.70 17.28 8.41
N LEU A 88 -11.65 18.03 7.29
CA LEU A 88 -11.06 17.58 6.04
C LEU A 88 -9.55 17.44 6.13
N LEU A 89 -8.90 18.29 6.94
CA LEU A 89 -7.47 18.23 7.20
C LEU A 89 -7.07 16.92 7.86
N VAL A 90 -7.74 16.50 8.94
CA VAL A 90 -7.39 15.25 9.65
C VAL A 90 -7.70 14.01 8.80
N ILE A 91 -8.76 14.05 7.99
CA ILE A 91 -9.03 13.01 6.98
C ILE A 91 -7.92 12.96 5.94
N GLY A 92 -7.46 14.12 5.45
CA GLY A 92 -6.35 14.23 4.50
C GLY A 92 -5.05 13.66 5.07
N VAL A 93 -4.70 13.99 6.32
CA VAL A 93 -3.54 13.43 7.04
C VAL A 93 -3.67 11.92 7.18
N TRP A 94 -4.86 11.41 7.52
CA TRP A 94 -5.11 9.97 7.59
C TRP A 94 -4.89 9.28 6.23
N LYS A 95 -5.47 9.80 5.14
CA LYS A 95 -5.26 9.21 3.80
C LYS A 95 -3.80 9.30 3.34
N MET A 96 -3.10 10.38 3.69
CA MET A 96 -1.65 10.51 3.47
C MET A 96 -0.89 9.40 4.21
N SER A 97 -1.18 9.17 5.50
CA SER A 97 -0.53 8.12 6.29
C SER A 97 -0.73 6.71 5.68
N MET A 98 -1.90 6.45 5.10
CA MET A 98 -2.18 5.20 4.40
C MET A 98 -1.35 5.06 3.11
N SER A 99 -1.23 6.15 2.34
CA SER A 99 -0.38 6.18 1.14
C SER A 99 1.10 5.95 1.48
N LEU A 100 1.59 6.60 2.53
CA LEU A 100 2.94 6.41 3.05
C LEU A 100 3.17 4.95 3.47
N LEU A 101 2.25 4.36 4.21
CA LEU A 101 2.33 2.96 4.64
C LEU A 101 2.47 2.01 3.44
N ASN A 102 1.67 2.22 2.39
CA ASN A 102 1.75 1.40 1.18
C ASN A 102 3.10 1.54 0.46
N GLY A 103 3.55 2.78 0.21
CA GLY A 103 4.81 3.02 -0.49
C GLY A 103 6.03 2.56 0.30
N ILE A 104 6.08 2.80 1.61
CA ILE A 104 7.14 2.32 2.49
C ILE A 104 7.15 0.78 2.53
N THR A 105 5.99 0.13 2.60
CA THR A 105 5.91 -1.34 2.58
C THR A 105 6.48 -1.90 1.27
N ALA A 106 6.12 -1.32 0.13
CA ALA A 106 6.64 -1.74 -1.17
C ALA A 106 8.18 -1.58 -1.26
N ILE A 107 8.69 -0.41 -0.86
CA ILE A 107 10.13 -0.14 -0.84
C ILE A 107 10.85 -1.10 0.13
N HIS A 108 10.30 -1.30 1.32
CA HIS A 108 10.90 -2.17 2.34
C HIS A 108 11.02 -3.61 1.86
N VAL A 109 9.95 -4.16 1.28
CA VAL A 109 9.97 -5.52 0.71
C VAL A 109 10.98 -5.61 -0.44
N ALA A 110 11.05 -4.61 -1.32
CA ALA A 110 12.01 -4.57 -2.41
C ALA A 110 13.47 -4.55 -1.90
N VAL A 111 13.77 -3.70 -0.91
CA VAL A 111 15.09 -3.63 -0.29
C VAL A 111 15.47 -4.97 0.35
N MET A 112 14.55 -5.59 1.09
CA MET A 112 14.81 -6.89 1.73
C MET A 112 15.19 -7.97 0.71
N VAL A 113 14.50 -8.04 -0.44
CA VAL A 113 14.83 -9.03 -1.46
C VAL A 113 16.14 -8.71 -2.18
N ILE A 114 16.45 -7.44 -2.43
CA ILE A 114 17.75 -7.03 -2.99
C ILE A 114 18.89 -7.41 -2.03
N LEU A 115 18.73 -7.18 -0.73
CA LEU A 115 19.73 -7.54 0.28
C LEU A 115 19.94 -9.06 0.35
N GLU A 116 18.87 -9.85 0.33
CA GLU A 116 18.97 -11.31 0.34
C GLU A 116 19.65 -11.84 -0.92
N LYS A 117 19.30 -11.29 -2.10
CA LYS A 117 19.96 -11.65 -3.37
C LYS A 117 21.46 -11.36 -3.33
N ARG A 118 21.86 -10.22 -2.74
CA ARG A 118 23.28 -9.86 -2.55
C ARG A 118 23.98 -10.83 -1.60
N ARG A 119 23.30 -11.24 -0.53
CA ARG A 119 23.81 -12.23 0.42
C ARG A 119 24.07 -13.58 -0.24
N VAL A 120 23.09 -14.16 -0.94
CA VAL A 120 23.24 -15.45 -1.63
C VAL A 120 24.32 -15.39 -2.71
N LYS A 121 24.41 -14.27 -3.46
CA LYS A 121 25.47 -14.08 -4.46
C LYS A 121 26.86 -14.05 -3.82
N ARG A 122 26.98 -13.49 -2.61
CA ARG A 122 28.24 -13.46 -1.86
C ARG A 122 28.63 -14.86 -1.40
N GLU A 123 27.70 -15.60 -0.79
CA GLU A 123 27.92 -16.98 -0.34
C GLU A 123 28.36 -17.91 -1.50
N ARG A 124 27.79 -17.75 -2.69
CA ARG A 124 28.22 -18.50 -3.89
C ARG A 124 29.61 -18.15 -4.38
N ARG A 125 30.03 -16.89 -4.26
CA ARG A 125 31.41 -16.47 -4.62
C ARG A 125 32.41 -17.09 -3.64
N GLU A 126 32.10 -17.00 -2.35
CA GLU A 126 32.93 -17.60 -1.29
C GLU A 126 33.04 -19.13 -1.46
N ALA A 127 31.96 -19.83 -1.85
CA ALA A 127 32.00 -21.27 -2.14
C ALA A 127 32.78 -21.64 -3.42
N SER A 128 32.76 -20.77 -4.44
CA SER A 128 33.51 -20.98 -5.68
C SER A 128 35.01 -20.80 -5.49
N ASP A 129 35.42 -19.84 -4.65
CA ASP A 129 36.83 -19.57 -4.37
C ASP A 129 37.47 -20.74 -3.59
N ASP A 130 36.73 -21.40 -2.70
CA ASP A 130 37.21 -22.56 -1.95
C ASP A 130 37.39 -23.81 -2.85
N SER A 131 36.55 -23.94 -3.88
CA SER A 131 36.61 -25.08 -4.83
C SER A 131 37.76 -24.97 -5.84
N GLY A 132 38.23 -23.76 -6.15
CA GLY A 132 39.26 -23.51 -7.16
C GLY A 132 40.69 -23.88 -6.74
N VAL A 133 40.95 -24.02 -5.43
CA VAL A 133 42.32 -24.22 -4.91
C VAL A 133 42.80 -25.68 -5.01
N GLN A 134 41.93 -26.65 -5.30
CA GLN A 134 42.33 -28.07 -5.34
C GLN A 134 42.77 -28.64 -6.70
N VAL A 135 42.67 -27.89 -7.82
CA VAL A 135 42.98 -28.47 -9.16
C VAL A 135 44.44 -28.27 -9.58
N GLU A 136 45.23 -27.45 -8.90
CA GLU A 136 46.60 -27.08 -9.33
C GLU A 136 47.73 -27.97 -8.74
N LYS A 137 47.53 -29.28 -8.61
CA LYS A 137 48.63 -30.17 -8.17
C LYS A 137 48.67 -31.59 -8.74
N SER A 138 48.16 -31.80 -9.96
CA SER A 138 48.52 -32.96 -10.78
C SER A 138 49.13 -32.50 -12.09
N ALA A 139 50.42 -32.16 -12.04
CA ALA A 139 51.26 -32.02 -13.22
C ALA A 139 51.37 -33.40 -13.90
N VAL A 140 50.66 -33.57 -15.02
CA VAL A 140 50.87 -34.67 -15.97
C VAL A 140 51.72 -34.11 -17.12
N PRO A 141 52.83 -34.76 -17.49
CA PRO A 141 53.76 -34.23 -18.48
C PRO A 141 53.21 -34.31 -19.91
N ALA A 142 53.73 -33.40 -20.72
CA ALA A 142 53.34 -33.04 -22.07
C ALA A 142 53.35 -34.21 -23.08
N GLY A 143 52.29 -34.26 -23.89
CA GLY A 143 52.27 -34.94 -25.18
C GLY A 143 51.71 -33.97 -26.22
N ASP A 144 52.53 -33.65 -27.22
CA ASP A 144 52.24 -32.73 -28.31
C ASP A 144 51.22 -33.33 -29.29
N GLU A 145 50.07 -32.67 -29.49
CA GLU A 145 49.24 -32.86 -30.69
C GLU A 145 48.71 -31.52 -31.25
N PRO A 146 48.85 -31.27 -32.57
CA PRO A 146 48.29 -30.11 -33.24
C PRO A 146 46.93 -30.47 -33.87
N GLY A 147 45.84 -29.93 -33.31
CA GLY A 147 44.48 -30.19 -33.76
C GLY A 147 43.60 -28.93 -33.75
N SER A 148 43.41 -28.36 -34.93
CA SER A 148 42.54 -27.24 -35.29
C SER A 148 41.09 -27.41 -34.80
N GLY A 149 40.52 -26.32 -34.23
CA GLY A 149 39.08 -26.19 -34.02
C GLY A 149 38.74 -25.37 -32.77
N ALA A 150 38.79 -24.05 -32.85
CA ALA A 150 38.34 -23.16 -31.79
C ALA A 150 36.81 -23.25 -31.62
N PRO A 151 36.27 -23.74 -30.50
CA PRO A 151 34.85 -23.71 -30.23
C PRO A 151 34.48 -22.38 -29.57
N ASP A 152 33.40 -21.79 -30.07
CA ASP A 152 32.80 -20.53 -29.63
C ASP A 152 32.48 -20.57 -28.12
N ARG A 153 33.26 -19.83 -27.32
CA ARG A 153 33.36 -19.97 -25.86
C ARG A 153 32.31 -19.17 -25.07
N ASP A 154 31.37 -18.52 -25.75
CA ASP A 154 30.42 -17.56 -25.14
C ASP A 154 29.02 -18.12 -24.86
N THR A 155 28.75 -19.40 -25.11
CA THR A 155 27.47 -20.06 -24.74
C THR A 155 27.51 -20.74 -23.36
N ALA A 156 28.33 -20.25 -22.44
CA ALA A 156 28.36 -20.70 -21.05
C ALA A 156 27.02 -20.39 -20.35
N LYS A 157 26.13 -21.39 -20.40
CA LYS A 157 25.19 -21.78 -19.34
C LYS A 157 24.52 -20.60 -18.62
N LYS A 158 23.42 -20.12 -19.21
CA LYS A 158 22.25 -19.75 -18.41
C LYS A 158 21.70 -21.04 -17.78
N GLU A 159 22.43 -21.59 -16.81
CA GLU A 159 21.87 -22.64 -15.97
C GLU A 159 20.65 -22.05 -15.27
N ASP A 160 19.55 -22.76 -15.38
CA ASP A 160 18.29 -22.52 -14.69
C ASP A 160 18.54 -22.39 -13.19
N GLU A 161 18.85 -21.18 -12.73
CA GLU A 161 19.00 -20.87 -11.31
C GLU A 161 17.69 -21.26 -10.63
N ALA A 162 17.73 -22.35 -9.88
CA ALA A 162 16.58 -22.83 -9.13
C ALA A 162 15.99 -21.67 -8.31
N PRO A 163 14.68 -21.43 -8.41
CA PRO A 163 14.09 -20.21 -7.90
C PRO A 163 14.16 -20.19 -6.38
N ILE A 164 15.03 -19.32 -5.84
CA ILE A 164 15.31 -19.19 -4.41
C ILE A 164 13.99 -19.01 -3.64
N LYS A 165 13.69 -19.96 -2.75
CA LYS A 165 12.50 -19.92 -1.89
C LYS A 165 12.82 -19.11 -0.64
N VAL A 166 12.86 -17.79 -0.76
CA VAL A 166 13.06 -16.91 0.40
C VAL A 166 11.78 -16.91 1.23
N VAL A 167 11.82 -17.56 2.40
CA VAL A 167 10.76 -17.43 3.40
C VAL A 167 11.03 -16.13 4.16
N LEU A 168 10.53 -15.00 3.67
CA LEU A 168 10.51 -13.80 4.48
C LEU A 168 9.51 -14.04 5.64
N ASN A 169 9.90 -13.63 6.84
CA ASN A 169 8.97 -13.42 7.95
C ASN A 169 8.58 -11.94 7.97
N PRO A 170 7.68 -11.49 7.07
CA PRO A 170 7.37 -10.07 6.92
C PRO A 170 6.84 -9.47 8.22
N MET A 171 6.13 -10.27 9.02
CA MET A 171 5.44 -9.80 10.21
C MET A 171 6.36 -9.20 11.28
N ARG A 172 7.61 -9.68 11.45
CA ARG A 172 8.51 -9.11 12.48
C ARG A 172 9.02 -7.71 12.15
N TRP A 173 9.19 -7.40 10.87
CA TRP A 173 9.81 -6.14 10.42
C TRP A 173 8.78 -5.12 9.93
N VAL A 174 7.67 -5.58 9.36
CA VAL A 174 6.60 -4.73 8.83
C VAL A 174 5.73 -4.14 9.95
N SER A 175 5.64 -4.77 11.12
CA SER A 175 4.70 -4.39 12.18
C SER A 175 4.92 -3.01 12.81
N TRP A 176 6.13 -2.47 12.85
CA TRP A 176 6.36 -1.19 13.53
C TRP A 176 5.69 0.00 12.82
N TRP A 177 5.71 0.02 11.49
CA TRP A 177 5.08 1.10 10.71
C TRP A 177 3.55 1.11 10.83
N VAL A 178 2.93 -0.05 11.06
CA VAL A 178 1.49 -0.16 11.31
C VAL A 178 1.10 0.59 12.59
N VAL A 179 1.97 0.61 13.60
CA VAL A 179 1.72 1.36 14.85
C VAL A 179 1.64 2.86 14.58
N LEU A 180 2.45 3.39 13.66
CA LEU A 180 2.42 4.82 13.27
C LEU A 180 1.14 5.23 12.53
N TYR A 181 0.45 4.27 11.91
CA TYR A 181 -0.82 4.53 11.23
C TYR A 181 -2.00 4.71 12.20
N ILE A 182 -1.94 4.07 13.38
CA ILE A 182 -3.05 4.03 14.34
C ILE A 182 -3.49 5.44 14.79
N PRO A 183 -2.61 6.36 15.22
CA PRO A 183 -3.02 7.71 15.60
C PRO A 183 -3.66 8.49 14.45
N GLY A 184 -3.10 8.38 13.24
CA GLY A 184 -3.65 9.02 12.04
C GLY A 184 -5.05 8.53 11.71
N MET A 185 -5.29 7.21 11.86
CA MET A 185 -6.62 6.62 11.70
C MET A 185 -7.64 7.18 12.69
N PHE A 186 -7.31 7.22 13.98
CA PHE A 186 -8.24 7.75 14.99
C PHE A 186 -8.56 9.24 14.74
N ALA A 187 -7.55 10.04 14.39
CA ALA A 187 -7.75 11.44 14.03
C ALA A 187 -8.67 11.59 12.79
N GLY A 188 -8.44 10.78 11.75
CA GLY A 188 -9.26 10.78 10.54
C GLY A 188 -10.71 10.38 10.79
N VAL A 189 -10.93 9.32 11.58
CA VAL A 189 -12.28 8.89 11.97
C VAL A 189 -12.97 9.95 12.84
N ALA A 190 -12.25 10.60 13.75
CA ALA A 190 -12.80 11.68 14.57
C ALA A 190 -13.25 12.87 13.71
N GLY A 191 -12.44 13.31 12.74
CA GLY A 191 -12.83 14.37 11.80
C GLY A 191 -14.03 13.99 10.93
N LEU A 192 -14.07 12.74 10.45
CA LEU A 192 -15.21 12.24 9.69
C LEU A 192 -16.49 12.21 10.53
N MET A 193 -16.42 11.74 11.78
CA MET A 193 -17.58 11.73 12.68
C MET A 193 -18.04 13.16 12.98
N ALA A 194 -17.13 14.12 13.12
CA ALA A 194 -17.48 15.53 13.29
C ALA A 194 -18.28 16.06 12.08
N LEU A 195 -17.87 15.73 10.84
CA LEU A 195 -18.63 16.08 9.62
C LEU A 195 -20.02 15.43 9.61
N VAL A 196 -20.09 14.14 9.92
CA VAL A 196 -21.37 13.39 9.95
C VAL A 196 -22.32 13.98 10.98
N VAL A 197 -21.83 14.38 12.15
CA VAL A 197 -22.65 15.04 13.19
C VAL A 197 -23.09 16.43 12.77
N LYS A 198 -22.19 17.22 12.15
CA LYS A 198 -22.48 18.57 11.62
C LYS A 198 -23.63 18.52 10.60
N ASP A 199 -23.65 17.48 9.76
CA ASP A 199 -24.59 17.35 8.64
C ASP A 199 -25.74 16.33 8.85
N ARG A 200 -25.89 15.82 10.09
CA ARG A 200 -26.81 14.72 10.44
C ARG A 200 -28.26 14.93 10.03
N ARG A 201 -28.73 16.18 9.97
CA ARG A 201 -30.14 16.50 9.71
C ARG A 201 -30.52 16.34 8.24
N ARG A 202 -29.55 16.31 7.33
CA ARG A 202 -29.79 16.37 5.88
C ARG A 202 -29.65 15.01 5.22
N HIS A 203 -28.60 14.27 5.55
CA HIS A 203 -28.32 12.99 4.91
C HIS A 203 -28.67 11.82 5.82
N ALA A 204 -29.97 11.50 5.89
CA ALA A 204 -30.45 10.31 6.60
C ALA A 204 -29.75 9.01 6.12
N GLY A 205 -29.29 8.98 4.87
CA GLY A 205 -28.47 7.90 4.33
C GLY A 205 -27.12 7.73 5.03
N VAL A 206 -26.41 8.84 5.32
CA VAL A 206 -25.11 8.80 6.02
C VAL A 206 -25.27 8.29 7.45
N LEU A 207 -26.36 8.65 8.12
CA LEU A 207 -26.67 8.12 9.45
C LEU A 207 -26.93 6.61 9.43
N LYS A 208 -27.71 6.13 8.46
CA LYS A 208 -27.95 4.68 8.28
C LYS A 208 -26.63 3.94 7.98
N LEU A 209 -25.78 4.50 7.13
CA LEU A 209 -24.45 3.95 6.82
C LEU A 209 -23.58 3.88 8.09
N THR A 210 -23.56 4.96 8.88
CA THR A 210 -22.79 5.05 10.13
C THR A 210 -23.26 4.04 11.16
N ALA A 211 -24.58 3.90 11.34
CA ALA A 211 -25.16 2.88 12.21
C ALA A 211 -24.78 1.46 11.74
N GLY A 212 -24.89 1.19 10.43
CA GLY A 212 -24.48 -0.08 9.84
C GLY A 212 -23.00 -0.40 10.06
N PHE A 213 -22.12 0.59 9.89
CA PHE A 213 -20.69 0.46 10.17
C PHE A 213 -20.42 0.00 11.61
N TYR A 214 -21.01 0.67 12.61
CA TYR A 214 -20.81 0.29 14.01
C TYR A 214 -21.40 -1.07 14.35
N VAL A 215 -22.53 -1.47 13.74
CA VAL A 215 -23.11 -2.80 13.90
C VAL A 215 -22.16 -3.88 13.36
N VAL A 216 -21.63 -3.70 12.16
CA VAL A 216 -20.69 -4.65 11.54
C VAL A 216 -19.40 -4.77 12.35
N VAL A 217 -18.82 -3.63 12.78
CA VAL A 217 -17.64 -3.61 13.65
C VAL A 217 -17.93 -4.30 14.99
N GLY A 218 -19.09 -4.05 15.59
CA GLY A 218 -19.50 -4.70 16.84
C GLY A 218 -19.64 -6.21 16.71
N GLN A 219 -20.27 -6.68 15.63
CA GLN A 219 -20.43 -8.11 15.36
C GLN A 219 -19.11 -8.82 15.05
N ALA A 220 -18.24 -8.21 14.24
CA ALA A 220 -16.92 -8.77 13.90
C ALA A 220 -16.04 -9.00 15.13
N ASN A 221 -16.28 -8.26 16.22
CA ASN A 221 -15.53 -8.34 17.47
C ASN A 221 -16.26 -9.14 18.57
N ALA A 222 -17.53 -9.51 18.37
CA ALA A 222 -18.29 -10.32 19.32
C ALA A 222 -18.03 -11.84 19.16
N GLY A 223 -17.45 -12.25 18.03
CA GLY A 223 -17.16 -13.65 17.70
C GLY A 223 -15.90 -14.18 18.40
N ASP A 224 -16.10 -15.24 19.19
CA ASP A 224 -15.08 -16.11 19.81
C ASP A 224 -14.43 -15.64 21.13
N ARG A 225 -15.19 -15.74 22.22
CA ARG A 225 -14.70 -15.62 23.61
C ARG A 225 -13.86 -16.82 24.08
N SER A 226 -13.76 -17.92 23.32
CA SER A 226 -13.29 -19.20 23.85
C SER A 226 -11.76 -19.38 23.90
N THR A 227 -10.97 -18.48 23.31
CA THR A 227 -9.50 -18.61 23.22
C THR A 227 -8.73 -17.64 24.16
N ALA A 228 -9.23 -17.41 25.38
CA ALA A 228 -8.98 -16.23 26.22
C ALA A 228 -7.52 -15.81 26.59
N ARG A 229 -6.46 -16.60 26.35
CA ARG A 229 -5.06 -16.21 26.72
C ARG A 229 -4.07 -16.02 25.57
N ARG A 230 -4.24 -16.67 24.42
CA ARG A 230 -3.50 -16.29 23.18
C ARG A 230 -4.19 -15.13 22.46
N LEU A 231 -5.39 -14.74 22.91
CA LEU A 231 -6.28 -13.75 22.31
C LEU A 231 -6.00 -12.29 22.64
N VAL A 232 -5.21 -11.92 23.65
CA VAL A 232 -5.11 -10.48 24.00
C VAL A 232 -4.40 -9.69 22.89
N PHE A 233 -3.21 -10.14 22.47
CA PHE A 233 -2.51 -9.51 21.36
C PHE A 233 -3.13 -9.85 20.00
N GLY A 234 -3.46 -11.12 19.76
CA GLY A 234 -4.09 -11.54 18.49
C GLY A 234 -5.45 -10.88 18.26
N GLY A 235 -6.27 -10.79 19.31
CA GLY A 235 -7.57 -10.14 19.30
C GLY A 235 -7.46 -8.63 19.16
N LEU A 236 -6.53 -7.96 19.85
CA LEU A 236 -6.31 -6.52 19.65
C LEU A 236 -5.89 -6.21 18.21
N VAL A 237 -4.94 -6.97 17.66
CA VAL A 237 -4.51 -6.81 16.26
C VAL A 237 -5.66 -7.07 15.29
N TRP A 238 -6.50 -8.08 15.56
CA TRP A 238 -7.68 -8.37 14.76
C TRP A 238 -8.71 -7.23 14.81
N VAL A 239 -9.07 -6.77 16.00
CA VAL A 239 -10.03 -5.67 16.24
C VAL A 239 -9.55 -4.40 15.56
N VAL A 240 -8.30 -4.00 15.80
CA VAL A 240 -7.71 -2.80 15.21
C VAL A 240 -7.63 -2.95 13.70
N GLY A 241 -7.18 -4.10 13.19
CA GLY A 241 -7.06 -4.35 11.75
C GLY A 241 -8.39 -4.32 11.01
N THR A 242 -9.41 -5.01 11.53
CA THR A 242 -10.76 -5.01 10.94
C THR A 242 -11.40 -3.63 11.04
N PHE A 243 -11.28 -2.95 12.18
CA PHE A 243 -11.75 -1.57 12.33
C PHE A 243 -11.05 -0.63 11.33
N SER A 244 -9.72 -0.71 11.18
CA SER A 244 -8.97 0.10 10.22
C SER A 244 -9.47 -0.06 8.79
N ILE A 245 -9.63 -1.32 8.33
CA ILE A 245 -10.09 -1.61 6.96
C ILE A 245 -11.51 -1.08 6.75
N LEU A 246 -12.42 -1.37 7.68
CA LEU A 246 -13.81 -0.93 7.57
C LEU A 246 -13.93 0.59 7.67
N ALA A 247 -13.13 1.25 8.52
CA ALA A 247 -13.14 2.70 8.68
C ALA A 247 -12.75 3.41 7.38
N VAL A 248 -11.74 2.91 6.68
CA VAL A 248 -11.32 3.44 5.38
C VAL A 248 -12.47 3.36 4.36
N PHE A 249 -13.12 2.20 4.24
CA PHE A 249 -14.26 2.05 3.33
C PHE A 249 -15.43 2.93 3.73
N TYR A 250 -15.76 2.98 5.01
CA TYR A 250 -16.77 3.86 5.55
C TYR A 250 -16.48 5.32 5.20
N SER A 251 -15.22 5.77 5.30
CA SER A 251 -14.83 7.15 4.96
C SER A 251 -15.09 7.50 3.51
N ASP A 252 -14.85 6.60 2.57
CA ASP A 252 -15.07 6.86 1.17
C ASP A 252 -16.56 6.99 0.86
N TRP A 253 -17.38 6.06 1.37
CA TRP A 253 -18.84 6.10 1.17
C TRP A 253 -19.49 7.29 1.88
N ALA A 254 -19.10 7.58 3.12
CA ALA A 254 -19.62 8.70 3.89
C ALA A 254 -19.32 10.03 3.17
N LEU A 255 -18.08 10.25 2.72
CA LEU A 255 -17.73 11.46 1.96
C LEU A 255 -18.46 11.55 0.61
N GLY A 256 -18.63 10.43 -0.10
CA GLY A 256 -19.38 10.41 -1.36
C GLY A 256 -20.86 10.75 -1.17
N MET A 257 -21.45 10.32 -0.05
CA MET A 257 -22.85 10.64 0.29
C MET A 257 -23.02 12.06 0.85
N LEU A 258 -22.05 12.58 1.61
CA LEU A 258 -22.06 13.95 2.14
C LEU A 258 -21.91 15.00 1.02
N THR A 259 -21.27 14.64 -0.09
CA THR A 259 -21.03 15.54 -1.23
C THR A 259 -22.01 15.34 -2.38
N ASP A 260 -22.99 14.44 -2.23
CA ASP A 260 -23.87 13.97 -3.30
C ASP A 260 -23.10 13.53 -4.57
N ASN A 261 -21.87 13.06 -4.41
CA ASN A 261 -20.98 12.57 -5.46
C ASN A 261 -20.50 11.15 -5.13
N ILE A 262 -21.44 10.20 -5.14
CA ILE A 262 -21.17 8.80 -4.83
C ILE A 262 -20.07 8.19 -5.73
N PRO A 263 -20.00 8.47 -7.04
CA PRO A 263 -18.88 7.98 -7.87
C PRO A 263 -17.52 8.49 -7.39
N GLY A 264 -17.47 9.69 -6.80
CA GLY A 264 -16.24 10.34 -6.36
C GLY A 264 -15.42 10.90 -7.53
N LEU A 265 -16.08 11.31 -8.61
CA LEU A 265 -15.42 11.91 -9.78
C LEU A 265 -15.02 13.36 -9.46
N PRO A 266 -13.80 13.79 -9.83
CA PRO A 266 -13.42 15.18 -9.65
C PRO A 266 -14.20 16.08 -10.61
N SER A 267 -14.54 17.29 -10.17
CA SER A 267 -15.10 18.34 -11.01
C SER A 267 -14.13 19.52 -11.15
N GLY A 268 -14.10 20.15 -12.33
CA GLY A 268 -13.31 21.36 -12.60
C GLY A 268 -11.78 21.15 -12.68
N ASP A 269 -11.05 22.21 -12.31
CA ASP A 269 -9.59 22.35 -12.50
C ASP A 269 -8.75 21.40 -11.62
N ALA A 270 -9.36 20.82 -10.59
CA ALA A 270 -8.72 19.87 -9.69
C ALA A 270 -8.55 18.45 -10.29
N SER A 271 -9.21 18.17 -11.42
CA SER A 271 -9.23 16.84 -12.05
C SER A 271 -7.84 16.30 -12.37
N ALA A 272 -6.92 17.14 -12.86
CA ALA A 272 -5.55 16.72 -13.14
C ALA A 272 -4.84 16.23 -11.87
N LEU A 273 -4.88 17.01 -10.78
CA LEU A 273 -4.26 16.65 -9.50
C LEU A 273 -4.85 15.36 -8.92
N TYR A 274 -6.17 15.21 -9.02
CA TYR A 274 -6.88 14.00 -8.60
C TYR A 274 -6.36 12.77 -9.34
N TRP A 275 -6.32 12.82 -10.68
CA TRP A 275 -5.89 11.68 -11.49
C TRP A 275 -4.40 11.40 -11.34
N THR A 276 -3.56 12.42 -11.21
CA THR A 276 -2.13 12.24 -10.90
C THR A 276 -1.94 11.56 -9.55
N TYR A 277 -2.69 11.96 -8.51
CA TYR A 277 -2.66 11.29 -7.21
C TYR A 277 -3.12 9.83 -7.34
N TRP A 278 -4.23 9.61 -8.02
CA TRP A 278 -4.79 8.27 -8.20
C TRP A 278 -3.82 7.33 -8.93
N ILE A 279 -3.23 7.77 -10.04
CA ILE A 279 -2.27 6.99 -10.84
C ILE A 279 -0.97 6.78 -10.07
N SER A 280 -0.41 7.83 -9.44
CA SER A 280 0.85 7.72 -8.70
C SER A 280 0.78 6.70 -7.57
N LYS A 281 -0.35 6.63 -6.86
CA LYS A 281 -0.61 5.61 -5.82
C LYS A 281 -0.63 4.18 -6.37
N ARG A 282 -0.85 4.00 -7.68
CA ARG A 282 -0.87 2.71 -8.39
C ARG A 282 0.46 2.33 -9.02
N LEU A 283 1.44 3.22 -9.08
CA LEU A 283 2.76 2.90 -9.63
C LEU A 283 3.42 1.66 -9.02
N PRO A 284 3.32 1.39 -7.70
CA PRO A 284 3.85 0.16 -7.12
C PRO A 284 3.21 -1.13 -7.67
N MET A 285 2.04 -1.06 -8.30
CA MET A 285 1.42 -2.23 -8.94
C MET A 285 2.10 -2.64 -10.23
N PHE A 286 2.74 -1.69 -10.91
CA PHE A 286 3.49 -1.94 -12.13
C PHE A 286 4.93 -2.39 -11.87
N SER A 287 5.29 -2.60 -10.60
CA SER A 287 6.52 -3.31 -10.25
C SER A 287 6.44 -4.74 -10.80
N LEU A 288 7.36 -5.07 -11.71
CA LEU A 288 7.45 -6.33 -12.46
C LEU A 288 8.62 -7.17 -11.96
#